data_AF-A0AAD6KKN8-F1
#
_entry.id   AF-A0AAD6KKN8-F1
#
_cell.length_a   1.000
_cell.length_b   1.000
_cell.length_c   1.000
_cell.angle_alpha   90.00
_cell.angle_beta   90.00
_cell.angle_gamma   90.00
#
_symmetry.space_group_name_H-M   'P 1'
#
loop_
_entity.id
_entity.type
_entity.pdbx_description
1 polymer ?
#
loop_
_entity_poly.entity_id
_entity_poly.type
_entity_poly.pdbx_seq_one_letter_code
_entity_poly.pdbx_strand_id
1 'polypeptide(L)'
;MFHIFPACFVLSFCSLNFLFLQNKDVTEAIQKVAAAYDCKIVEGVLSHQLKQFVIDGNKVILSVSNSDTRVDDAEFEENEVYAVDIIASTGEGKPKLLDEKTTTIYKRAVDKNYHLKMKASRFIFSEINQKFPIMPFSARALEEKRARLGLVECVNHDLLQPYPVLHEKPGDFVAHIKFTVLLMPNGSDRITSHTLQELQPTKTIDDPEIKALLALGTKTKKKGGGKKKKAKKAGEKAEAATEAEPMDETTNGANAA
;
A
#
# COMPACT_ATOMS: atom_id res chain seq x y z
N MET A 1 9.02 -22.37 10.46
CA MET A 1 7.80 -21.58 10.76
C MET A 1 8.11 -20.22 11.40
N PHE A 2 8.97 -20.14 12.42
CA PHE A 2 9.17 -18.92 13.22
C PHE A 2 9.96 -17.76 12.57
N HIS A 3 10.62 -17.96 11.42
CA HIS A 3 11.48 -16.92 10.82
C HIS A 3 10.78 -16.00 9.81
N ILE A 4 9.74 -16.48 9.13
CA ILE A 4 9.13 -15.76 7.99
C ILE A 4 8.20 -14.63 8.42
N PHE A 5 7.49 -14.81 9.54
CA PHE A 5 6.60 -13.79 10.07
C PHE A 5 7.36 -12.60 10.67
N PRO A 6 8.46 -12.78 11.44
CA PRO A 6 9.34 -11.69 11.79
C PRO A 6 9.90 -10.96 10.56
N ALA A 7 10.25 -11.70 9.49
CA ALA A 7 10.70 -11.08 8.24
C ALA A 7 9.63 -10.16 7.64
N CYS A 8 8.41 -10.66 7.38
CA CYS A 8 7.30 -9.82 6.86
C CYS A 8 6.95 -8.66 7.79
N PHE A 9 7.07 -8.87 9.10
CA PHE A 9 6.82 -7.84 10.09
C PHE A 9 7.85 -6.69 9.99
N VAL A 10 9.12 -7.05 9.97
CA VAL A 10 10.24 -6.12 9.88
C VAL A 10 10.26 -5.44 8.50
N LEU A 11 9.87 -6.15 7.45
CA LEU A 11 9.66 -5.61 6.11
C LEU A 11 8.52 -4.57 6.06
N SER A 12 7.42 -4.79 6.78
CA SER A 12 6.35 -3.79 6.92
C SER A 12 6.85 -2.52 7.61
N PHE A 13 7.78 -2.64 8.57
CA PHE A 13 8.42 -1.48 9.20
C PHE A 13 9.37 -0.74 8.27
N CYS A 14 10.20 -1.47 7.52
CA CYS A 14 11.16 -0.87 6.59
C CYS A 14 10.48 -0.13 5.43
N SER A 15 9.39 -0.71 4.89
CA SER A 15 8.62 -0.09 3.82
C SER A 15 7.82 1.13 4.29
N LEU A 16 7.62 1.37 5.58
CA LEU A 16 6.84 2.52 6.04
C LEU A 16 7.55 3.87 5.88
N ASN A 17 8.87 3.89 5.71
CA ASN A 17 9.58 5.11 5.30
C ASN A 17 9.71 5.17 3.78
N PHE A 18 8.57 5.32 3.11
CA PHE A 18 8.46 5.76 1.72
C PHE A 18 9.08 7.15 1.45
N LEU A 19 9.82 7.72 2.41
CA LEU A 19 10.62 8.93 2.22
C LEU A 19 11.83 8.72 1.30
N PHE A 20 12.12 7.48 0.90
CA PHE A 20 13.04 7.20 -0.20
C PHE A 20 12.36 7.59 -1.51
N LEU A 21 12.96 8.54 -2.23
CA LEU A 21 12.32 9.26 -3.32
C LEU A 21 11.88 8.36 -4.48
N GLN A 22 12.43 7.14 -4.62
CA GLN A 22 12.16 6.26 -5.75
C GLN A 22 11.67 4.86 -5.35
N ASN A 23 10.85 4.27 -6.22
CA ASN A 23 10.35 2.90 -6.08
C ASN A 23 11.46 1.82 -6.03
N LYS A 24 12.61 2.05 -6.67
CA LYS A 24 13.77 1.15 -6.65
C LYS A 24 14.38 1.00 -5.25
N ASP A 25 14.55 2.10 -4.52
CA ASP A 25 15.14 2.08 -3.17
C ASP A 25 14.30 1.24 -2.21
N VAL A 26 12.98 1.33 -2.32
CA VAL A 26 12.04 0.52 -1.54
C VAL A 26 12.20 -0.97 -1.88
N THR A 27 12.37 -1.30 -3.16
CA THR A 27 12.58 -2.67 -3.63
C THR A 27 13.87 -3.26 -3.03
N GLU A 28 14.97 -2.52 -3.08
CA GLU A 28 16.27 -2.95 -2.55
C GLU A 28 16.24 -3.13 -1.03
N ALA A 29 15.60 -2.20 -0.31
CA ALA A 29 15.45 -2.29 1.14
C ALA A 29 14.65 -3.54 1.55
N ILE A 30 13.54 -3.82 0.86
CA ILE A 30 12.72 -5.03 1.09
C ILE A 30 13.57 -6.29 0.84
N GLN A 31 14.37 -6.34 -0.23
CA GLN A 31 15.21 -7.49 -0.53
C GLN A 31 16.31 -7.71 0.53
N LYS A 32 17.00 -6.64 0.95
CA LYS A 32 18.05 -6.71 1.98
C LYS A 32 17.51 -7.27 3.29
N VAL A 33 16.36 -6.77 3.74
CA VAL A 33 15.73 -7.22 4.99
C VAL A 33 15.24 -8.68 4.87
N ALA A 34 14.69 -9.07 3.72
CA ALA A 34 14.26 -10.46 3.50
C ALA A 34 15.45 -11.43 3.56
N ALA A 35 16.55 -11.08 2.91
CA ALA A 35 17.79 -11.86 2.91
C ALA A 35 18.36 -12.04 4.33
N ALA A 36 18.29 -11.01 5.18
CA ALA A 36 18.75 -11.09 6.57
C ALA A 36 17.96 -12.08 7.44
N TYR A 37 16.75 -12.46 7.02
CA TYR A 37 15.94 -13.51 7.67
C TYR A 37 15.97 -14.85 6.94
N ASP A 38 16.86 -15.02 5.96
CA ASP A 38 16.91 -16.18 5.06
C ASP A 38 15.55 -16.45 4.38
N CYS A 39 14.84 -15.39 4.06
CA CYS A 39 13.56 -15.43 3.34
C CYS A 39 13.75 -14.81 1.95
N LYS A 40 12.96 -15.28 0.99
CA LYS A 40 12.91 -14.70 -0.35
C LYS A 40 11.60 -13.97 -0.55
N ILE A 41 11.65 -12.79 -1.16
CA ILE A 41 10.44 -12.10 -1.58
C ILE A 41 9.86 -12.80 -2.80
N VAL A 42 8.55 -12.90 -2.85
CA VAL A 42 7.83 -13.53 -3.94
C VAL A 42 7.89 -12.64 -5.19
N GLU A 43 8.29 -13.24 -6.31
CA GLU A 43 8.34 -12.59 -7.62
C GLU A 43 6.93 -12.26 -8.15
N GLY A 44 6.82 -11.16 -8.88
CA GLY A 44 5.55 -10.74 -9.50
C GLY A 44 4.57 -10.03 -8.56
N VAL A 45 4.95 -9.75 -7.31
CA VAL A 45 4.13 -8.96 -6.38
C VAL A 45 4.35 -7.47 -6.62
N LEU A 46 3.24 -6.77 -6.87
CA LEU A 46 3.19 -5.35 -7.18
C LEU A 46 2.44 -4.59 -6.07
N SER A 47 3.04 -3.51 -5.58
CA SER A 47 2.34 -2.55 -4.73
C SER A 47 1.86 -1.38 -5.59
N HIS A 48 0.56 -1.14 -5.58
CA HIS A 48 -0.08 -0.18 -6.49
C HIS A 48 -0.39 1.15 -5.82
N GLN A 49 -0.27 2.24 -6.56
CA GLN A 49 -0.91 3.49 -6.22
C GLN A 49 -2.44 3.33 -6.25
N LEU A 50 -3.10 3.80 -5.22
CA LEU A 50 -4.56 3.86 -5.13
C LEU A 50 -5.04 5.26 -5.54
N LYS A 51 -6.05 5.31 -6.40
CA LYS A 51 -6.82 6.53 -6.71
C LYS A 51 -8.30 6.28 -6.50
N GLN A 52 -9.10 7.33 -6.59
CA GLN A 52 -10.54 7.20 -6.52
C GLN A 52 -11.03 6.24 -7.63
N PHE A 53 -11.65 5.14 -7.21
CA PHE A 53 -12.16 4.08 -8.09
C PHE A 53 -11.12 3.31 -8.92
N VAL A 54 -9.83 3.50 -8.65
CA VAL A 54 -8.74 2.80 -9.35
C VAL A 54 -7.82 2.17 -8.31
N ILE A 55 -7.86 0.84 -8.22
CA ILE A 55 -7.03 0.06 -7.29
C ILE A 55 -5.63 -0.25 -7.84
N ASP A 56 -5.48 -0.23 -9.17
CA ASP A 56 -4.22 -0.53 -9.84
C ASP A 56 -3.79 0.72 -10.62
N GLY A 57 -3.21 1.69 -9.90
CA GLY A 57 -2.66 2.90 -10.51
C GLY A 57 -1.37 2.61 -11.29
N ASN A 58 -0.96 3.60 -12.10
CA ASN A 58 0.20 3.47 -12.98
C ASN A 58 1.53 3.46 -12.22
N LYS A 59 1.61 4.18 -11.09
CA LYS A 59 2.79 4.14 -10.22
C LYS A 59 2.78 2.85 -9.41
N VAL A 60 3.80 2.02 -9.61
CA VAL A 60 3.90 0.70 -9.03
C VAL A 60 5.28 0.49 -8.41
N ILE A 61 5.33 -0.23 -7.31
CA ILE A 61 6.57 -0.69 -6.67
C ILE A 61 6.66 -2.20 -6.91
N LEU A 62 7.78 -2.61 -7.50
CA LEU A 62 8.12 -4.02 -7.64
C LEU A 62 8.63 -4.54 -6.30
N SER A 63 8.19 -5.72 -5.88
CA SER A 63 8.77 -6.36 -4.69
C SER A 63 10.10 -7.03 -5.01
N VAL A 64 10.26 -7.51 -6.25
CA VAL A 64 11.50 -8.08 -6.78
C VAL A 64 11.74 -7.57 -8.20
N SER A 65 12.94 -7.10 -8.47
CA SER A 65 13.41 -6.77 -9.82
C SER A 65 13.66 -8.05 -10.61
N ASN A 66 13.00 -8.20 -11.76
CA ASN A 66 13.18 -9.34 -12.66
C ASN A 66 13.44 -8.84 -14.08
N SER A 67 14.15 -9.62 -14.90
CA SER A 67 14.42 -9.26 -16.31
C SER A 67 13.14 -9.06 -17.13
N ASP A 68 12.11 -9.83 -16.77
CA ASP A 68 10.88 -9.97 -17.54
C ASP A 68 9.81 -8.94 -17.13
N THR A 69 9.93 -8.36 -15.94
CA THR A 69 8.98 -7.38 -15.41
C THR A 69 9.70 -6.07 -15.13
N ARG A 70 9.57 -5.12 -16.06
CA ARG A 70 10.09 -3.76 -15.91
C ARG A 70 8.95 -2.84 -15.51
N VAL A 71 9.18 -2.05 -14.48
CA VAL A 71 8.30 -0.94 -14.08
C VAL A 71 9.11 0.33 -14.22
N ASP A 72 8.45 1.39 -14.66
CA ASP A 72 9.07 2.69 -14.83
C ASP A 72 9.52 3.25 -13.47
N ASP A 73 10.62 3.98 -13.50
CA ASP A 73 11.09 4.71 -12.32
C ASP A 73 10.06 5.76 -11.96
N ALA A 74 9.54 5.66 -10.73
CA ALA A 74 8.50 6.54 -10.25
C ALA A 74 8.94 7.17 -8.95
N GLU A 75 8.83 8.50 -8.90
CA GLU A 75 8.99 9.27 -7.68
C GLU A 75 7.67 9.38 -6.93
N PHE A 76 7.75 9.23 -5.62
CA PHE A 76 6.60 9.35 -4.73
C PHE A 76 6.28 10.83 -4.50
N GLU A 77 5.01 11.19 -4.64
CA GLU A 77 4.54 12.57 -4.44
C GLU A 77 3.68 12.71 -3.18
N GLU A 78 3.62 13.92 -2.65
CA GLU A 78 2.72 14.24 -1.55
C GLU A 78 1.25 14.07 -1.96
N ASN A 79 0.42 13.63 -1.01
CA ASN A 79 -0.99 13.32 -1.16
C ASN A 79 -1.30 12.09 -2.03
N GLU A 80 -0.29 11.25 -2.30
CA GLU A 80 -0.51 9.93 -2.90
C GLU A 80 -0.85 8.88 -1.85
N VAL A 81 -1.56 7.84 -2.30
CA VAL A 81 -1.93 6.68 -1.47
C VAL A 81 -1.43 5.42 -2.15
N TYR A 82 -0.82 4.53 -1.37
CA TYR A 82 -0.26 3.27 -1.87
C TYR A 82 -0.82 2.08 -1.10
N ALA A 83 -1.21 1.03 -1.83
CA ALA A 83 -1.43 -0.30 -1.28
C ALA A 83 -0.11 -1.08 -1.35
N VAL A 84 0.55 -1.19 -0.20
CA VAL A 84 1.81 -1.90 -0.06
C VAL A 84 1.49 -3.37 0.18
N ASP A 85 2.00 -4.20 -0.71
CA ASP A 85 1.81 -5.64 -0.72
C ASP A 85 3.18 -6.32 -0.61
N ILE A 86 3.43 -7.01 0.50
CA ILE A 86 4.69 -7.70 0.76
C ILE A 86 4.38 -9.16 1.03
N ILE A 87 4.95 -10.02 0.20
CA ILE A 87 4.84 -11.47 0.32
C ILE A 87 6.25 -12.05 0.39
N ALA A 88 6.56 -12.72 1.48
CA ALA A 88 7.80 -13.46 1.66
C ALA A 88 7.54 -14.96 1.68
N SER A 89 8.53 -15.74 1.24
CA SER A 89 8.55 -17.19 1.17
C SER A 89 9.80 -17.73 1.87
N THR A 90 9.71 -18.88 2.54
CA THR A 90 10.90 -19.64 2.99
C THR A 90 11.54 -20.44 1.85
N GLY A 91 10.84 -20.58 0.72
CA GLY A 91 11.27 -21.36 -0.42
C GLY A 91 12.05 -20.55 -1.45
N GLU A 92 11.72 -20.75 -2.72
CA GLU A 92 12.41 -20.10 -3.84
C GLU A 92 11.88 -18.69 -4.17
N GLY A 93 10.68 -18.33 -3.70
CA GLY A 93 10.04 -17.05 -4.03
C GLY A 93 9.42 -17.05 -5.44
N LYS A 94 9.28 -18.23 -6.06
CA LYS A 94 8.76 -18.42 -7.43
C LYS A 94 7.47 -19.23 -7.39
N PRO A 95 6.34 -18.58 -7.09
CA PRO A 95 5.09 -19.29 -6.89
C PRO A 95 4.56 -19.77 -8.23
N LYS A 96 4.04 -21.00 -8.25
CA LYS A 96 3.54 -21.65 -9.47
C LYS A 96 2.03 -21.73 -9.45
N LEU A 97 1.45 -21.65 -10.63
CA LEU A 97 0.05 -21.97 -10.83
C LEU A 97 -0.10 -23.50 -10.87
N LEU A 98 -0.86 -24.06 -9.94
CA LEU A 98 -1.14 -25.50 -9.92
C LEU A 98 -2.38 -25.85 -10.75
N ASP A 99 -3.47 -25.10 -10.56
CA ASP A 99 -4.73 -25.33 -11.25
C ASP A 99 -5.44 -24.00 -11.54
N GLU A 100 -5.61 -23.69 -12.82
CA GLU A 100 -6.35 -22.52 -13.30
C GLU A 100 -7.80 -22.49 -12.79
N LYS A 101 -8.42 -23.65 -12.57
CA LYS A 101 -9.82 -23.78 -12.14
C LYS A 101 -10.08 -23.32 -10.71
N THR A 102 -9.03 -23.16 -9.91
CA THR A 102 -9.14 -22.64 -8.54
C THR A 102 -9.33 -21.13 -8.50
N THR A 103 -9.11 -20.45 -9.64
CA THR A 103 -9.27 -19.00 -9.75
C THR A 103 -10.74 -18.61 -9.61
N THR A 104 -11.05 -18.01 -8.47
CA THR A 104 -12.41 -17.56 -8.15
C THR A 104 -12.52 -16.04 -8.04
N ILE A 105 -11.41 -15.31 -8.07
CA ILE A 105 -11.38 -13.86 -7.93
C ILE A 105 -11.10 -13.23 -9.30
N TYR A 106 -11.94 -12.25 -9.66
CA TYR A 106 -11.87 -11.55 -10.92
C TYR A 106 -12.03 -10.05 -10.69
N LYS A 107 -11.43 -9.24 -11.55
CA LYS A 107 -11.65 -7.80 -11.63
C LYS A 107 -12.08 -7.45 -13.04
N ARG A 108 -12.97 -6.46 -13.17
CA ARG A 108 -13.35 -5.95 -14.47
C ARG A 108 -12.27 -5.05 -15.09
N ALA A 109 -11.96 -5.29 -16.36
CA ALA A 109 -11.19 -4.37 -17.19
C ALA A 109 -12.15 -3.31 -17.75
N VAL A 110 -12.01 -2.06 -17.31
CA VAL A 110 -12.92 -0.95 -17.68
C VAL A 110 -12.54 -0.37 -19.06
N ASP A 111 -11.29 -0.53 -19.46
CA ASP A 111 -10.70 -0.11 -20.73
C ASP A 111 -11.05 -1.03 -21.91
N LYS A 112 -11.46 -2.27 -21.63
CA LYS A 112 -11.82 -3.26 -22.64
C LYS A 112 -13.33 -3.28 -22.87
N ASN A 113 -13.70 -3.23 -24.14
CA ASN A 113 -15.08 -3.36 -24.58
C ASN A 113 -15.18 -4.44 -25.65
N TYR A 114 -16.03 -5.43 -25.42
CA TYR A 114 -16.26 -6.54 -26.31
C TYR A 114 -17.73 -6.92 -26.31
N HIS A 115 -18.27 -7.20 -27.50
CA HIS A 115 -19.64 -7.65 -27.66
C HIS A 115 -19.75 -9.16 -27.42
N LEU A 116 -20.10 -9.53 -26.19
CA LEU A 116 -20.31 -10.92 -25.77
C LEU A 116 -21.41 -11.61 -26.60
N LYS A 117 -21.09 -12.80 -27.12
CA LYS A 117 -21.98 -13.58 -28.01
C LYS A 117 -22.97 -14.42 -27.22
N MET A 118 -22.59 -14.96 -26.07
CA MET A 118 -23.49 -15.80 -25.27
C MET A 118 -24.44 -14.97 -24.40
N LYS A 119 -25.71 -15.42 -24.33
CA LYS A 119 -26.73 -14.79 -23.46
C LYS A 119 -26.36 -14.88 -21.98
N ALA A 120 -25.71 -15.97 -21.57
CA ALA A 120 -25.24 -16.16 -20.19
C ALA A 120 -24.16 -15.14 -19.82
N SER A 121 -23.16 -14.93 -20.68
CA SER A 121 -22.06 -13.98 -20.45
C SER A 121 -22.56 -12.54 -20.39
N ARG A 122 -23.49 -12.14 -21.28
CA ARG A 122 -24.11 -10.81 -21.21
C ARG A 122 -24.85 -10.56 -19.90
N PHE A 123 -25.59 -11.56 -19.41
CA PHE A 123 -26.30 -11.48 -18.14
C PHE A 123 -25.33 -11.31 -16.97
N ILE A 124 -24.30 -12.17 -16.89
CA ILE A 124 -23.29 -12.12 -15.83
C ILE A 124 -22.49 -10.82 -15.89
N PHE A 125 -22.09 -10.36 -17.07
CA PHE A 125 -21.37 -9.10 -17.23
C PHE A 125 -22.22 -7.89 -16.80
N SER A 126 -23.53 -7.90 -17.09
CA SER A 126 -24.45 -6.86 -16.59
C SER A 126 -24.56 -6.89 -15.06
N GLU A 127 -24.64 -8.08 -14.45
CA GLU A 127 -24.69 -8.24 -12.99
C GLU A 127 -23.39 -7.73 -12.34
N ILE A 128 -22.23 -8.09 -12.91
CA ILE A 128 -20.91 -7.60 -12.46
C ILE A 128 -20.85 -6.08 -12.57
N ASN A 129 -21.28 -5.49 -13.67
CA ASN A 129 -21.26 -4.04 -13.84
C ASN A 129 -22.13 -3.29 -12.84
N GLN A 130 -23.20 -3.91 -12.35
CA GLN A 130 -24.10 -3.33 -11.37
C GLN A 130 -23.59 -3.52 -9.93
N LYS A 131 -23.11 -4.72 -9.58
CA LYS A 131 -22.68 -5.07 -8.21
C LYS A 131 -21.22 -4.71 -7.93
N PHE A 132 -20.34 -4.92 -8.91
CA PHE A 132 -18.89 -4.77 -8.80
C PHE A 132 -18.30 -3.99 -9.99
N PRO A 133 -18.63 -2.69 -10.15
CA PRO A 133 -18.29 -1.94 -11.36
C PRO A 133 -16.77 -1.87 -11.64
N ILE A 134 -15.98 -1.80 -10.57
CA ILE A 134 -14.53 -1.56 -10.58
C ILE A 134 -13.76 -2.43 -9.57
N MET A 135 -14.45 -2.96 -8.56
CA MET A 135 -13.83 -3.69 -7.46
C MET A 135 -13.65 -5.16 -7.82
N PRO A 136 -12.58 -5.83 -7.34
CA PRO A 136 -12.46 -7.27 -7.44
C PRO A 136 -13.62 -7.97 -6.74
N PHE A 137 -14.07 -9.08 -7.32
CA PHE A 137 -15.18 -9.86 -6.81
C PHE A 137 -14.87 -11.35 -6.90
N SER A 138 -15.54 -12.12 -6.03
CA SER A 138 -15.48 -13.58 -6.05
C SER A 138 -16.62 -14.12 -6.92
N ALA A 139 -16.35 -15.14 -7.74
CA ALA A 139 -17.34 -15.85 -8.54
C ALA A 139 -18.51 -16.40 -7.70
N ARG A 140 -18.27 -16.66 -6.41
CA ARG A 140 -19.32 -17.07 -5.45
C ARG A 140 -20.38 -15.99 -5.18
N ALA A 141 -20.08 -14.72 -5.46
CA ALA A 141 -21.02 -13.62 -5.26
C ALA A 141 -22.00 -13.44 -6.45
N LEU A 142 -21.79 -14.20 -7.53
CA LEU A 142 -22.64 -14.21 -8.72
C LEU A 142 -23.67 -15.34 -8.64
N GLU A 143 -24.73 -15.23 -9.44
CA GLU A 143 -25.76 -16.27 -9.51
C GLU A 143 -25.24 -17.60 -10.10
N GLU A 144 -25.27 -18.64 -9.27
CA GLU A 144 -24.53 -19.91 -9.44
C GLU A 144 -24.88 -20.68 -10.73
N LYS A 145 -26.13 -20.63 -11.20
CA LYS A 145 -26.61 -21.45 -12.32
C LYS A 145 -25.98 -21.11 -13.67
N ARG A 146 -25.39 -19.92 -13.84
CA ARG A 146 -24.85 -19.44 -15.13
C ARG A 146 -23.46 -18.79 -15.05
N ALA A 147 -22.94 -18.57 -13.84
CA ALA A 147 -21.69 -17.84 -13.65
C ALA A 147 -20.48 -18.50 -14.33
N ARG A 148 -20.27 -19.81 -14.15
CA ARG A 148 -19.05 -20.50 -14.64
C ARG A 148 -18.88 -20.39 -16.16
N LEU A 149 -19.93 -20.64 -16.93
CA LEU A 149 -19.85 -20.58 -18.40
C LEU A 149 -19.69 -19.15 -18.89
N GLY A 150 -20.38 -18.19 -18.26
CA GLY A 150 -20.30 -16.78 -18.63
C GLY A 150 -18.95 -16.14 -18.34
N LEU A 151 -18.31 -16.54 -17.23
CA LEU A 151 -16.99 -16.03 -16.84
C LEU A 151 -15.89 -16.44 -17.84
N VAL A 152 -15.94 -17.65 -18.39
CA VAL A 152 -14.93 -18.13 -19.36
C VAL A 152 -14.86 -17.24 -20.60
N GLU A 153 -16.01 -16.87 -21.18
CA GLU A 153 -16.03 -15.96 -22.34
C GLU A 153 -15.50 -14.56 -21.96
N CYS A 154 -15.88 -14.05 -20.79
CA CYS A 154 -15.43 -12.74 -20.33
C CYS A 154 -13.91 -12.69 -20.07
N VAL A 155 -13.31 -13.77 -19.56
CA VAL A 155 -11.86 -13.86 -19.35
C VAL A 155 -11.13 -14.02 -20.69
N ASN A 156 -11.63 -14.87 -21.59
CA ASN A 156 -11.02 -15.10 -22.91
C ASN A 156 -11.01 -13.85 -23.82
N HIS A 157 -11.90 -12.89 -23.55
CA HIS A 157 -11.98 -11.61 -24.27
C HIS A 157 -11.46 -10.43 -23.45
N ASP A 158 -10.66 -10.69 -22.41
CA ASP A 158 -10.00 -9.69 -21.56
C ASP A 158 -10.96 -8.68 -20.90
N LEU A 159 -12.25 -9.00 -20.78
CA LEU A 159 -13.21 -8.18 -20.05
C LEU A 159 -13.05 -8.33 -18.53
N LEU A 160 -12.52 -9.47 -18.11
CA LEU A 160 -12.22 -9.79 -16.72
C LEU A 160 -10.76 -10.22 -16.57
N GLN A 161 -10.06 -9.57 -15.66
CA GLN A 161 -8.72 -9.94 -15.24
C GLN A 161 -8.79 -10.96 -14.08
N PRO A 162 -8.30 -12.19 -14.26
CA PRO A 162 -8.26 -13.20 -13.21
C PRO A 162 -7.15 -12.91 -12.19
N TYR A 163 -7.40 -13.23 -10.92
CA TYR A 163 -6.39 -13.26 -9.85
C TYR A 163 -6.08 -14.72 -9.49
N PRO A 164 -5.09 -15.34 -10.16
CA PRO A 164 -4.82 -16.76 -10.01
C PRO A 164 -4.33 -17.12 -8.61
N VAL A 165 -4.65 -18.32 -8.15
CA VAL A 165 -4.16 -18.83 -6.85
C VAL A 165 -2.79 -19.47 -7.05
N LEU A 166 -1.76 -18.77 -6.60
CA LEU A 166 -0.38 -19.21 -6.73
C LEU A 166 0.06 -19.99 -5.49
N HIS A 167 0.88 -21.02 -5.69
CA HIS A 167 1.35 -21.91 -4.62
C HIS A 167 2.87 -22.01 -4.63
N GLU A 168 3.46 -22.08 -3.44
CA GLU A 168 4.85 -22.46 -3.24
C GLU A 168 5.01 -23.98 -3.15
N LYS A 169 6.26 -24.45 -3.11
CA LYS A 169 6.54 -25.89 -2.98
C LYS A 169 5.91 -26.45 -1.70
N PRO A 170 5.38 -27.69 -1.73
CA PRO A 170 4.85 -28.33 -0.54
C PRO A 170 5.90 -28.40 0.57
N GLY A 171 5.57 -27.86 1.74
CA GLY A 171 6.48 -27.80 2.91
C GLY A 171 7.11 -26.44 3.16
N ASP A 172 7.06 -25.53 2.17
CA ASP A 172 7.44 -24.13 2.35
C ASP A 172 6.30 -23.29 2.92
N PHE A 173 6.66 -22.21 3.59
CA PHE A 173 5.72 -21.27 4.18
C PHE A 173 5.78 -19.95 3.43
N VAL A 174 4.61 -19.30 3.33
CA VAL A 174 4.46 -17.97 2.77
C VAL A 174 3.80 -17.08 3.80
N ALA A 175 4.35 -15.89 4.00
CA ALA A 175 3.74 -14.85 4.82
C ALA A 175 3.38 -13.65 3.93
N HIS A 176 2.18 -13.13 4.14
CA HIS A 176 1.61 -12.04 3.37
C HIS A 176 1.19 -10.94 4.32
N ILE A 177 1.68 -9.73 4.08
CA ILE A 177 1.20 -8.53 4.76
C ILE A 177 0.82 -7.48 3.72
N LYS A 178 -0.37 -6.93 3.90
CA LYS A 178 -0.90 -5.84 3.08
C LYS A 178 -1.31 -4.70 3.97
N PHE A 179 -0.93 -3.49 3.59
CA PHE A 179 -1.38 -2.28 4.27
C PHE A 179 -1.41 -1.09 3.32
N THR A 180 -2.24 -0.11 3.65
CA THR A 180 -2.38 1.15 2.93
C THR A 180 -1.65 2.27 3.66
N VAL A 181 -0.83 3.00 2.91
CA VAL A 181 -0.06 4.16 3.37
C VAL A 181 -0.56 5.40 2.64
N LEU A 182 -0.72 6.50 3.37
CA LEU A 182 -0.94 7.83 2.82
C LEU A 182 0.35 8.62 2.94
N LEU A 183 0.78 9.25 1.86
CA LEU A 183 1.89 10.17 1.85
C LEU A 183 1.34 11.56 2.13
N MET A 184 1.44 12.04 3.37
CA MET A 184 1.06 13.41 3.72
C MET A 184 2.32 14.30 3.67
N PRO A 185 2.16 15.63 3.52
CA PRO A 185 3.31 16.57 3.64
C PRO A 185 4.03 16.46 4.99
N ASN A 186 3.33 15.96 6.01
CA ASN A 186 3.87 15.72 7.35
C ASN A 186 4.56 14.35 7.49
N GLY A 187 4.68 13.55 6.43
CA GLY A 187 5.22 12.19 6.42
C GLY A 187 4.18 11.12 6.09
N SER A 188 4.63 9.86 6.02
CA SER A 188 3.78 8.70 5.75
C SER A 188 2.90 8.33 6.95
N ASP A 189 1.61 8.12 6.72
CA ASP A 189 0.64 7.61 7.70
C ASP A 189 0.10 6.25 7.27
N ARG A 190 0.18 5.25 8.15
CA ARG A 190 -0.38 3.91 7.90
C ARG A 190 -1.79 3.84 8.47
N ILE A 191 -2.78 3.69 7.60
CA ILE A 191 -4.19 3.64 8.03
C ILE A 191 -4.70 2.25 8.34
N THR A 192 -4.14 1.21 7.70
CA THR A 192 -4.54 -0.17 7.95
C THR A 192 -3.41 -0.89 8.66
N SER A 193 -3.71 -1.48 9.82
CA SER A 193 -2.78 -2.34 10.54
C SER A 193 -3.52 -3.59 11.00
N HIS A 194 -2.84 -4.72 10.99
CA HIS A 194 -3.36 -5.98 11.51
C HIS A 194 -2.78 -6.23 12.90
N THR A 195 -3.57 -6.88 13.76
CA THR A 195 -3.09 -7.35 15.06
C THR A 195 -2.03 -8.41 14.82
N LEU A 196 -0.83 -8.16 15.32
CA LEU A 196 0.32 -9.01 15.04
C LEU A 196 0.28 -10.20 15.99
N GLN A 197 0.66 -11.36 15.45
CA GLN A 197 0.89 -12.52 16.28
C GLN A 197 2.18 -12.30 17.09
N GLU A 198 2.12 -12.52 18.40
CA GLU A 198 3.31 -12.52 19.24
C GLU A 198 4.23 -13.66 18.79
N LEU A 199 5.40 -13.29 18.27
CA LEU A 199 6.38 -14.22 17.77
C LEU A 199 7.69 -13.95 18.47
N GLN A 200 8.34 -15.02 18.90
CA GLN A 200 9.69 -14.97 19.44
C GLN A 200 10.66 -15.09 18.26
N PRO A 201 11.31 -14.00 17.82
CA PRO A 201 12.28 -14.08 16.76
C PRO A 201 13.49 -14.90 17.23
N THR A 202 13.76 -16.01 16.55
CA THR A 202 14.93 -16.85 16.83
C THR A 202 16.21 -16.29 16.20
N LYS A 203 16.08 -15.30 15.30
CA LYS A 203 17.20 -14.61 14.65
C LYS A 203 17.16 -13.12 14.97
N THR A 204 18.26 -12.62 15.51
CA THR A 204 18.53 -11.20 15.67
C THR A 204 19.35 -10.73 14.48
N ILE A 205 18.88 -9.68 13.80
CA ILE A 205 19.67 -9.05 12.73
C ILE A 205 20.71 -8.16 13.39
N ASP A 206 21.99 -8.35 13.05
CA ASP A 206 23.10 -7.55 13.58
C ASP A 206 23.67 -6.51 12.61
N ASP A 207 23.20 -6.51 11.36
CA ASP A 207 23.63 -5.56 10.35
C ASP A 207 23.28 -4.10 10.77
N PRO A 208 24.27 -3.21 10.87
CA PRO A 208 24.05 -1.82 11.25
C PRO A 208 23.19 -1.04 10.24
N GLU A 209 23.22 -1.38 8.95
CA GLU A 209 22.40 -0.73 7.93
C GLU A 209 20.93 -1.08 8.13
N ILE A 210 20.63 -2.36 8.36
CA ILE A 210 19.26 -2.82 8.60
C ILE A 210 18.75 -2.28 9.93
N LYS A 211 19.57 -2.25 10.98
CA LYS A 211 19.21 -1.61 12.25
C LYS A 211 18.89 -0.12 12.06
N ALA A 212 19.64 0.60 11.22
CA ALA A 212 19.38 2.01 10.92
C ALA A 212 18.05 2.18 10.14
N LEU A 213 17.79 1.33 9.14
CA LEU A 213 16.53 1.32 8.38
C LEU A 213 15.32 1.05 9.28
N LEU A 214 15.48 0.18 10.28
CA LEU A 214 14.44 -0.14 11.26
C LEU A 214 14.28 0.91 12.36
N ALA A 215 15.36 1.60 12.70
CA ALA A 215 15.36 2.69 13.68
C ALA A 215 14.78 4.00 13.11
N LEU A 216 14.64 4.12 11.79
CA LEU A 216 13.87 5.18 11.14
C LEU A 216 12.40 5.03 11.56
N GLY A 217 12.03 5.64 12.69
CA GLY A 217 10.72 5.48 13.29
C GLY A 217 9.61 6.08 12.45
N THR A 218 8.52 5.35 12.28
CA THR A 218 7.26 5.86 11.73
C THR A 218 6.57 6.77 12.74
N LYS A 219 5.90 7.83 12.30
CA LYS A 219 4.99 8.60 13.15
C LYS A 219 3.76 7.76 13.51
N THR A 220 3.87 6.88 14.49
CA THR A 220 2.69 6.25 15.10
C THR A 220 1.87 7.32 15.82
N LYS A 221 0.57 7.42 15.51
CA LYS A 221 -0.39 8.28 16.21
C LYS A 221 -0.13 8.29 17.71
N LYS A 222 0.34 9.43 18.22
CA LYS A 222 0.32 9.74 19.64
C LYS A 222 -1.14 9.76 20.07
N LYS A 223 -1.59 8.74 20.82
CA LYS A 223 -2.85 8.79 21.58
C LYS A 223 -2.83 10.04 22.47
N GLY A 224 -3.99 10.68 22.56
CA GLY A 224 -4.16 12.10 22.89
C GLY A 224 -3.63 12.58 24.25
N GLY A 225 -3.56 13.90 24.36
CA GLY A 225 -3.25 14.61 25.59
C GLY A 225 -3.06 16.10 25.34
N GLY A 226 -4.15 16.87 25.40
CA GLY A 226 -4.06 18.32 25.47
C GLY A 226 -3.33 18.82 26.73
N LYS A 227 -3.02 20.12 26.74
CA LYS A 227 -2.34 20.93 27.77
C LYS A 227 -0.80 20.81 27.87
N LYS A 228 -0.10 21.71 27.16
CA LYS A 228 0.57 22.91 27.73
C LYS A 228 1.62 23.43 26.74
N LYS A 229 1.38 24.61 26.18
CA LYS A 229 2.41 25.64 26.02
C LYS A 229 1.74 27.02 25.87
N LYS A 230 1.26 27.53 27.00
CA LYS A 230 1.20 28.97 27.28
C LYS A 230 2.14 29.19 28.48
N ALA A 231 2.90 30.28 28.43
CA ALA A 231 4.08 30.64 29.23
C ALA A 231 5.37 29.95 28.71
N LYS A 232 6.44 30.65 28.35
CA LYS A 232 6.94 31.94 28.84
C LYS A 232 7.69 32.68 27.72
N LYS A 233 7.32 33.93 27.48
CA LYS A 233 8.12 34.96 26.82
C LYS A 233 8.75 35.79 27.95
N ALA A 234 10.08 35.92 27.98
CA ALA A 234 10.91 36.89 28.71
C ALA A 234 12.33 36.27 28.80
N GLY A 235 13.40 36.86 28.31
CA GLY A 235 13.67 38.14 27.63
C GLY A 235 15.09 38.03 27.05
N GLU A 236 15.81 39.04 26.59
CA GLU A 236 15.61 40.39 26.06
C GLU A 236 17.02 40.84 25.62
N LYS A 237 17.09 41.86 24.74
CA LYS A 237 18.24 42.68 24.29
C LYS A 237 19.00 42.15 23.06
N ALA A 238 19.36 42.97 22.09
CA ALA A 238 19.14 44.37 21.68
C ALA A 238 19.61 44.43 20.20
N GLU A 239 19.20 45.30 19.29
CA GLU A 239 19.38 46.76 19.18
C GLU A 239 18.42 47.22 18.03
N ALA A 240 17.58 48.25 18.22
CA ALA A 240 17.78 49.66 17.86
C ALA A 240 17.92 49.87 16.33
N ALA A 241 17.23 50.78 15.62
CA ALA A 241 16.60 52.02 16.03
C ALA A 241 15.66 52.59 14.94
N THR A 242 14.93 53.63 15.34
CA THR A 242 14.43 54.81 14.58
C THR A 242 13.19 54.62 13.68
N GLU A 243 12.15 55.46 13.70
CA GLU A 243 11.95 56.78 14.33
C GLU A 243 10.44 57.15 14.36
N ALA A 244 10.05 57.88 15.42
CA ALA A 244 9.03 58.95 15.49
C ALA A 244 7.51 58.69 15.22
N GLU A 245 6.80 58.44 16.32
CA GLU A 245 5.58 59.13 16.87
C GLU A 245 5.36 60.63 16.45
N PRO A 246 4.20 61.30 16.72
CA PRO A 246 3.22 61.01 17.78
C PRO A 246 1.70 61.21 17.48
N MET A 247 0.92 60.56 18.34
CA MET A 247 -0.28 61.00 19.10
C MET A 247 -1.24 62.07 18.52
N ASP A 248 -2.54 61.78 18.55
CA ASP A 248 -3.44 62.44 19.51
C ASP A 248 -4.74 61.65 19.77
N GLU A 249 -5.33 61.99 20.90
CA GLU A 249 -6.34 61.40 21.75
C GLU A 249 -7.77 61.30 21.20
N THR A 250 -8.44 60.24 21.68
CA THR A 250 -9.81 60.21 22.24
C THR A 250 -10.89 61.15 21.66
N THR A 251 -12.01 60.57 21.18
CA THR A 251 -13.35 60.83 21.77
C THR A 251 -14.45 59.94 21.19
N ASN A 252 -15.37 59.59 22.09
CA ASN A 252 -16.63 58.88 21.94
C ASN A 252 -17.55 59.41 20.82
N GLY A 253 -18.43 58.54 20.32
CA GLY A 253 -19.69 59.00 19.73
C GLY A 253 -20.43 57.97 18.89
N ALA A 254 -21.33 57.22 19.52
CA ALA A 254 -22.39 56.48 18.84
C ALA A 254 -23.41 57.46 18.21
N ASN A 255 -23.84 57.24 16.97
CA ASN A 255 -25.24 56.95 16.58
C ASN A 255 -25.49 57.07 15.06
N ALA A 256 -26.20 56.07 14.55
CA ALA A 256 -27.33 56.11 13.61
C ALA A 256 -27.44 57.26 12.58
N ALA A 257 -27.35 56.89 11.30
CA ALA A 257 -28.43 56.98 10.32
C ALA A 257 -28.10 56.08 9.12
#